data_AF-A0A455RE74-F1
#
_entry.id   AF-A0A455RE74-F1
#
_cell.length_a   1.000
_cell.length_b   1.000
_cell.length_c   1.000
_cell.angle_alpha   90.00
_cell.angle_beta   90.00
_cell.angle_gamma   90.00
#
_symmetry.space_group_name_H-M   'P 1'
#
loop_
_entity.id
_entity.type
_entity.pdbx_description
1 polymer ?
#
loop_
_entity_poly.entity_id
_entity_poly.type
_entity_poly.pdbx_seq_one_letter_code
_entity_poly.pdbx_strand_id
1 'polypeptide(L)'
;MHSAVSGNVWCTRAVVPTVRKLRSLRPFVLQANPEGRRHSCFGHVLMLHWVWRPRRDYGDTQGNSLCFCLIKAKMPQNCIMKPLKQNTFLLYRCISSLSAETPSGLALSSPEHIILGSLLGDGSLRINKNYKNARFSFRHASKQKEYFFWKRDQLKAKYSAKSGLDCKDWWEQTPSKGEFGKHPKFRYQSRACPELTMLHAYTHKNGLLKIRRKWLNMLTAQSLAIWWCDDGSLVKNTQQGVFCTDSFSLKDLEVLDRYMKKVWGISTKVRPHRISNAPSAAPEKDPKSSSVTQYRLWIDSRQDLEKFLRLILPHIPVLSMVYKTTLLFNDPELQQRWISEMASSLSQFSKQEIENVVAERKATLKNFRSQTKTENDIVQPKI
;
A
#
# COMPACT_ATOMS: atom_id res chain seq x y z
N MET A 1 -45.90 -35.41 -14.90
CA MET A 1 -45.80 -36.20 -16.14
C MET A 1 -45.47 -35.25 -17.29
N HIS A 2 -44.35 -35.56 -17.97
CA HIS A 2 -43.92 -35.26 -19.36
C HIS A 2 -44.79 -34.36 -20.27
N SER A 3 -44.30 -33.68 -21.31
CA SER A 3 -43.00 -33.17 -21.81
C SER A 3 -43.34 -32.49 -23.15
N ALA A 4 -42.52 -31.53 -23.58
CA ALA A 4 -42.66 -30.75 -24.81
C ALA A 4 -42.35 -31.50 -26.13
N VAL A 5 -42.53 -30.77 -27.25
CA VAL A 5 -41.93 -30.84 -28.63
C VAL A 5 -43.08 -30.67 -29.66
N SER A 6 -43.07 -29.86 -30.73
CA SER A 6 -42.07 -29.39 -31.71
C SER A 6 -42.59 -28.17 -32.50
N GLY A 7 -41.69 -27.45 -33.19
CA GLY A 7 -42.04 -26.52 -34.27
C GLY A 7 -40.79 -26.04 -35.03
N ASN A 8 -40.50 -26.66 -36.18
CA ASN A 8 -39.44 -26.31 -37.13
C ASN A 8 -39.93 -25.23 -38.13
N VAL A 9 -39.07 -24.26 -38.49
CA VAL A 9 -39.18 -23.49 -39.75
C VAL A 9 -37.80 -23.34 -40.39
N TRP A 10 -37.81 -23.36 -41.73
CA TRP A 10 -36.73 -23.64 -42.67
C TRP A 10 -35.68 -22.55 -42.89
N CYS A 11 -34.55 -23.01 -43.43
CA CYS A 11 -33.29 -22.34 -43.72
C CYS A 11 -33.30 -21.58 -45.07
N THR A 12 -32.68 -20.40 -45.12
CA THR A 12 -32.03 -19.87 -46.35
C THR A 12 -30.58 -19.48 -46.06
N ARG A 13 -29.69 -19.93 -46.96
CA ARG A 13 -28.23 -19.87 -46.91
C ARG A 13 -27.68 -18.44 -46.87
N ALA A 14 -26.79 -18.15 -45.91
CA ALA A 14 -25.80 -17.08 -46.02
C ALA A 14 -24.40 -17.69 -46.21
N VAL A 15 -23.73 -17.28 -47.28
CA VAL A 15 -22.41 -17.73 -47.73
C VAL A 15 -21.31 -17.22 -46.78
N VAL A 16 -20.42 -18.13 -46.36
CA VAL A 16 -19.24 -17.85 -45.53
C VAL A 16 -18.15 -17.15 -46.36
N PRO A 17 -17.59 -16.00 -45.95
CA PRO A 17 -16.37 -15.48 -46.57
C PRO A 17 -15.16 -16.34 -46.19
N THR A 18 -14.48 -16.85 -47.20
CA THR A 18 -13.30 -17.72 -47.13
C THR A 18 -12.12 -16.99 -46.46
N VAL A 19 -11.49 -17.63 -45.46
CA VAL A 19 -10.19 -17.20 -44.93
C VAL A 19 -9.12 -17.55 -45.96
N ARG A 20 -8.59 -16.55 -46.69
CA ARG A 20 -7.36 -16.73 -47.47
C ARG A 20 -6.15 -16.50 -46.55
N LYS A 21 -5.45 -17.60 -46.24
CA LYS A 21 -4.03 -17.60 -45.85
C LYS A 21 -3.20 -17.11 -47.04
N LEU A 22 -2.17 -16.29 -46.79
CA LEU A 22 -0.94 -16.00 -47.58
C LEU A 22 -0.48 -14.56 -47.23
N ARG A 23 0.77 -14.22 -46.88
CA ARG A 23 2.10 -14.84 -46.93
C ARG A 23 2.96 -14.29 -45.78
N SER A 24 3.99 -15.05 -45.41
CA SER A 24 5.08 -14.66 -44.52
C SER A 24 5.68 -13.29 -44.86
N LEU A 25 5.71 -12.37 -43.90
CA LEU A 25 6.65 -11.24 -43.92
C LEU A 25 7.82 -11.59 -42.99
N ARG A 26 9.02 -11.47 -43.56
CA ARG A 26 10.33 -11.88 -43.03
C ARG A 26 10.67 -11.15 -41.71
N PRO A 27 11.53 -11.73 -40.86
CA PRO A 27 12.03 -11.05 -39.67
C PRO A 27 12.85 -9.82 -40.09
N PHE A 28 12.50 -8.65 -39.55
CA PHE A 28 13.33 -7.46 -39.67
C PHE A 28 14.45 -7.58 -38.64
N VAL A 29 15.67 -7.79 -39.13
CA VAL A 29 16.91 -7.80 -38.35
C VAL A 29 17.18 -6.38 -37.85
N LEU A 30 17.37 -6.22 -36.54
CA LEU A 30 17.91 -5.01 -35.94
C LEU A 30 19.40 -4.93 -36.29
N GLN A 31 19.77 -4.07 -37.25
CA GLN A 31 21.15 -3.57 -37.36
C GLN A 31 21.35 -2.51 -36.27
N ALA A 32 22.32 -2.76 -35.39
CA ALA A 32 22.80 -1.79 -34.43
C ALA A 32 23.54 -0.66 -35.16
N ASN A 33 23.14 0.59 -34.92
CA ASN A 33 23.95 1.76 -35.26
C ASN A 33 24.76 2.16 -34.01
N PRO A 34 26.09 2.36 -34.10
CA PRO A 34 26.95 2.54 -32.94
C PRO A 34 27.03 4.03 -32.61
N GLU A 35 26.01 4.61 -31.98
CA GLU A 35 26.16 5.91 -31.33
C GLU A 35 25.03 6.11 -30.31
N GLY A 36 25.43 6.19 -29.04
CA GLY A 36 24.51 6.14 -27.90
C GLY A 36 23.60 7.35 -27.78
N ARG A 37 22.29 7.09 -27.63
CA ARG A 37 21.32 7.91 -26.88
C ARG A 37 20.09 7.06 -26.56
N ARG A 38 19.91 6.66 -25.28
CA ARG A 38 18.73 5.90 -24.82
C ARG A 38 17.61 6.86 -24.42
N HIS A 39 16.53 6.88 -25.20
CA HIS A 39 15.20 7.21 -24.71
C HIS A 39 14.40 5.90 -24.63
N SER A 40 13.85 5.57 -23.46
CA SER A 40 12.99 4.39 -23.28
C SER A 40 11.65 4.79 -22.66
N CYS A 41 10.59 4.71 -23.47
CA CYS A 41 9.21 4.45 -23.06
C CYS A 41 8.46 3.95 -24.30
N PHE A 42 7.82 2.77 -24.24
CA PHE A 42 6.36 2.61 -24.30
C PHE A 42 5.99 1.12 -24.40
N GLY A 43 5.03 0.70 -23.56
CA GLY A 43 4.48 -0.65 -23.55
C GLY A 43 3.69 -0.98 -24.81
N HIS A 44 3.61 -2.27 -25.13
CA HIS A 44 2.92 -2.78 -26.31
C HIS A 44 1.43 -2.40 -26.32
N VAL A 45 1.03 -1.60 -27.31
CA VAL A 45 -0.37 -1.44 -27.74
C VAL A 45 -0.54 -2.30 -28.99
N LEU A 46 -1.38 -3.32 -28.93
CA LEU A 46 -1.78 -4.05 -30.14
C LEU A 46 -2.86 -3.22 -30.84
N MET A 47 -2.47 -2.41 -31.83
CA MET A 47 -3.44 -1.73 -32.70
C MET A 47 -3.88 -2.66 -33.82
N LEU A 48 -5.14 -3.09 -33.79
CA LEU A 48 -5.79 -3.72 -34.93
C LEU A 48 -6.60 -2.65 -35.69
N HIS A 49 -6.09 -2.22 -36.84
CA HIS A 49 -6.82 -1.30 -37.72
C HIS A 49 -7.83 -2.08 -38.56
N TRP A 50 -9.11 -1.80 -38.38
CA TRP A 50 -10.18 -2.24 -39.28
C TRP A 50 -10.68 -1.03 -40.07
N VAL A 51 -10.55 -1.07 -41.40
CA VAL A 51 -11.12 -0.06 -42.30
C VAL A 51 -12.27 -0.71 -43.04
N TRP A 52 -13.50 -0.29 -42.74
CA TRP A 52 -14.69 -0.72 -43.48
C TRP A 52 -15.04 0.33 -44.54
N ARG A 53 -15.17 -0.08 -45.79
CA ARG A 53 -15.72 0.75 -46.87
C ARG A 53 -17.12 0.20 -47.25
N PRO A 54 -18.20 0.98 -47.09
CA PRO A 54 -19.49 0.58 -47.62
C PRO A 54 -19.42 0.46 -49.15
N ARG A 55 -20.01 -0.59 -49.72
CA ARG A 55 -20.50 -0.48 -51.11
C ARG A 55 -21.69 0.48 -51.06
N ARG A 56 -21.68 1.48 -51.95
CA ARG A 56 -22.85 2.30 -52.24
C ARG A 56 -23.90 1.36 -52.81
N ASP A 57 -24.88 1.02 -52.01
CA ASP A 57 -26.27 0.72 -52.39
C ASP A 57 -26.99 0.44 -51.08
N TYR A 58 -28.15 1.05 -50.89
CA TYR A 58 -28.89 1.28 -49.64
C TYR A 58 -28.46 2.53 -48.85
N GLY A 59 -29.19 3.61 -49.13
CA GLY A 59 -29.38 4.67 -48.15
C GLY A 59 -30.24 4.14 -47.01
N ASP A 60 -29.73 4.23 -45.78
CA ASP A 60 -30.47 4.81 -44.66
C ASP A 60 -29.64 4.76 -43.37
N THR A 61 -29.82 5.80 -42.57
CA THR A 61 -29.24 6.00 -41.23
C THR A 61 -29.56 4.91 -40.19
N GLN A 62 -30.35 3.88 -40.54
CA GLN A 62 -30.67 2.75 -39.67
C GLN A 62 -29.64 1.60 -39.72
N GLY A 63 -28.83 1.48 -40.78
CA GLY A 63 -27.85 0.40 -40.92
C GLY A 63 -26.75 0.40 -39.85
N ASN A 64 -26.37 1.58 -39.35
CA ASN A 64 -25.32 1.73 -38.33
C ASN A 64 -25.77 1.25 -36.94
N SER A 65 -27.08 1.33 -36.62
CA SER A 65 -27.61 0.94 -35.30
C SER A 65 -27.73 -0.59 -35.18
N LEU A 66 -28.29 -1.25 -36.21
CA LEU A 66 -28.39 -2.72 -36.28
C LEU A 66 -27.02 -3.39 -36.28
N CYS A 67 -26.03 -2.81 -36.96
CA CYS A 67 -24.67 -3.35 -37.01
C CYS A 67 -23.93 -3.19 -35.66
N PHE A 68 -24.16 -2.10 -34.93
CA PHE A 68 -23.61 -1.88 -33.59
C PHE A 68 -24.15 -2.90 -32.56
N CYS A 69 -25.44 -3.25 -32.68
CA CYS A 69 -26.05 -4.31 -31.86
C CYS A 69 -25.49 -5.70 -32.18
N LEU A 70 -25.31 -6.04 -33.46
CA LEU A 70 -24.74 -7.34 -33.87
C LEU A 70 -23.27 -7.51 -33.46
N ILE A 71 -22.46 -6.45 -33.52
CA ILE A 71 -21.06 -6.47 -33.06
C ILE A 71 -21.00 -6.62 -31.54
N LYS A 72 -21.84 -5.90 -30.78
CA LYS A 72 -21.95 -6.08 -29.31
C LYS A 72 -22.38 -7.50 -28.93
N ALA A 73 -23.32 -8.10 -29.65
CA ALA A 73 -23.85 -9.43 -29.36
C ALA A 73 -22.83 -10.57 -29.54
N LYS A 74 -21.77 -10.36 -30.33
CA LYS A 74 -20.67 -11.31 -30.54
C LYS A 74 -19.38 -10.95 -29.78
N MET A 75 -19.37 -9.90 -28.95
CA MET A 75 -18.19 -9.54 -28.17
C MET A 75 -18.01 -10.44 -26.93
N PRO A 76 -16.78 -10.85 -26.59
CA PRO A 76 -16.49 -11.40 -25.27
C PRO A 76 -16.88 -10.38 -24.18
N GLN A 77 -17.41 -10.84 -23.05
CA GLN A 77 -17.88 -9.99 -21.93
C GLN A 77 -16.82 -9.01 -21.38
N ASN A 78 -15.55 -9.19 -21.74
CA ASN A 78 -14.40 -8.45 -21.23
C ASN A 78 -13.84 -7.44 -22.26
N CYS A 79 -14.64 -6.89 -23.16
CA CYS A 79 -14.20 -5.87 -24.13
C CYS A 79 -15.06 -4.61 -24.03
N ILE A 80 -14.42 -3.44 -24.07
CA ILE A 80 -15.08 -2.12 -24.10
C ILE A 80 -14.74 -1.45 -25.42
N MET A 81 -15.75 -0.97 -26.14
CA MET A 81 -15.58 -0.27 -27.42
C MET A 81 -15.89 1.22 -27.25
N LYS A 82 -14.98 2.11 -27.65
CA LYS A 82 -15.24 3.56 -27.66
C LYS A 82 -15.26 4.10 -29.11
N PRO A 83 -16.29 4.88 -29.48
CA PRO A 83 -16.32 5.58 -30.76
C PRO A 83 -15.36 6.77 -30.74
N LEU A 84 -14.57 6.97 -31.80
CA LEU A 84 -13.67 8.12 -31.93
C LEU A 84 -14.15 9.18 -32.93
N LYS A 85 -14.83 8.78 -34.02
CA LYS A 85 -15.59 9.59 -35.02
C LYS A 85 -16.09 8.66 -36.15
N GLN A 86 -16.93 9.15 -37.07
CA GLN A 86 -17.66 8.36 -38.10
C GLN A 86 -16.83 7.19 -38.65
N ASN A 87 -17.36 5.98 -38.45
CA ASN A 87 -16.85 4.67 -38.89
C ASN A 87 -15.52 4.18 -38.29
N THR A 88 -15.04 4.76 -37.17
CA THR A 88 -13.82 4.29 -36.48
C THR A 88 -14.08 3.97 -34.99
N PHE A 89 -13.72 2.76 -34.57
CA PHE A 89 -13.88 2.26 -33.20
C PHE A 89 -12.56 1.83 -32.59
N LEU A 90 -12.34 2.18 -31.32
CA LEU A 90 -11.24 1.67 -30.50
C LEU A 90 -11.75 0.52 -29.64
N LEU A 91 -11.18 -0.67 -29.84
CA LEU A 91 -11.49 -1.84 -29.03
C LEU A 91 -10.47 -1.97 -27.90
N TYR A 92 -10.93 -1.90 -26.66
CA TYR A 92 -10.15 -2.17 -25.47
C TYR A 92 -10.51 -3.55 -24.95
N ARG A 93 -9.52 -4.43 -24.77
CA ARG A 93 -9.70 -5.64 -23.98
C ARG A 93 -9.61 -5.23 -22.51
N CYS A 94 -10.73 -5.31 -21.79
CA CYS A 94 -10.77 -5.17 -20.35
C CYS A 94 -10.09 -6.42 -19.77
N ILE A 95 -8.86 -6.30 -19.28
CA ILE A 95 -8.20 -7.38 -18.57
C ILE A 95 -8.77 -7.39 -17.15
N SER A 96 -10.01 -7.88 -17.01
CA SER A 96 -10.63 -8.18 -15.73
C SER A 96 -10.14 -9.53 -15.23
N SER A 97 -8.86 -9.56 -14.84
CA SER A 97 -8.20 -10.51 -13.91
C SER A 97 -6.68 -10.38 -14.06
N LEU A 98 -6.14 -9.18 -13.84
CA LEU A 98 -4.75 -9.05 -13.45
C LEU A 98 -4.76 -9.03 -11.92
N SER A 99 -4.61 -10.21 -11.32
CA SER A 99 -3.80 -10.30 -10.11
C SER A 99 -2.54 -9.49 -10.40
N ALA A 100 -2.15 -8.62 -9.50
CA ALA A 100 -0.96 -7.80 -9.64
C ALA A 100 0.26 -8.71 -9.81
N GLU A 101 0.56 -9.10 -11.05
CA GLU A 101 1.86 -9.62 -11.42
C GLU A 101 2.80 -8.43 -11.30
N THR A 102 3.58 -8.46 -10.23
CA THR A 102 4.74 -7.60 -10.06
C THR A 102 5.55 -7.66 -11.35
N PRO A 103 5.92 -6.52 -11.95
CA PRO A 103 6.76 -6.52 -13.14
C PRO A 103 8.04 -7.31 -12.85
N SER A 104 8.15 -8.45 -13.53
CA SER A 104 9.33 -9.29 -13.56
C SER A 104 10.53 -8.45 -14.03
N GLY A 105 11.49 -8.23 -13.13
CA GLY A 105 12.73 -7.51 -13.48
C GLY A 105 13.49 -6.84 -12.33
N LEU A 106 12.90 -6.70 -11.14
CA LEU A 106 13.65 -6.50 -9.89
C LEU A 106 12.93 -7.30 -8.79
N ALA A 107 13.41 -8.50 -8.53
CA ALA A 107 13.11 -9.19 -7.28
C ALA A 107 13.68 -8.34 -6.15
N LEU A 108 12.86 -7.46 -5.60
CA LEU A 108 13.27 -6.49 -4.60
C LEU A 108 13.11 -7.18 -3.24
N SER A 109 13.96 -8.20 -3.03
CA SER A 109 14.32 -8.77 -1.73
C SER A 109 15.33 -7.88 -0.99
N SER A 110 15.27 -6.57 -1.27
CA SER A 110 16.30 -5.61 -0.90
C SER A 110 15.85 -4.82 0.35
N PRO A 111 16.74 -4.56 1.32
CA PRO A 111 16.41 -3.85 2.57
C PRO A 111 15.83 -2.43 2.38
N GLU A 112 15.82 -1.90 1.17
CA GLU A 112 15.22 -0.64 0.76
C GLU A 112 13.72 -0.57 1.07
N HIS A 113 12.97 -1.66 0.98
CA HIS A 113 11.54 -1.65 1.34
C HIS A 113 11.30 -1.32 2.81
N ILE A 114 12.23 -1.75 3.68
CA ILE A 114 12.20 -1.41 5.09
C ILE A 114 12.45 0.07 5.27
N ILE A 115 13.42 0.65 4.55
CA ILE A 115 13.68 2.09 4.56
C ILE A 115 12.47 2.86 4.07
N LEU A 116 11.90 2.50 2.92
CA LEU A 116 10.77 3.18 2.29
C LEU A 116 9.51 3.16 3.18
N GLY A 117 9.23 2.02 3.82
CA GLY A 117 8.14 1.90 4.80
C GLY A 117 8.42 2.70 6.07
N SER A 118 9.66 2.63 6.59
CA SER A 118 10.05 3.36 7.80
C SER A 118 9.98 4.88 7.59
N LEU A 119 10.21 5.39 6.37
CA LEU A 119 10.08 6.82 6.08
C LEU A 119 8.64 7.34 6.16
N LEU A 120 7.63 6.46 6.11
CA LEU A 120 6.24 6.82 6.45
C LEU A 120 5.97 6.79 7.96
N GLY A 121 6.91 6.24 8.74
CA GLY A 121 6.83 6.05 10.18
C GLY A 121 8.00 6.69 10.95
N ASP A 122 8.72 5.86 11.71
CA ASP A 122 9.79 6.28 12.65
C ASP A 122 11.16 6.57 11.99
N GLY A 123 11.27 6.32 10.68
CA GLY A 123 12.49 6.44 9.89
C GLY A 123 12.80 7.86 9.44
N SER A 124 14.09 8.16 9.33
CA SER A 124 14.59 9.45 8.84
C SER A 124 15.79 9.22 7.91
N LEU A 125 15.73 9.81 6.73
CA LEU A 125 16.78 9.78 5.72
C LEU A 125 17.26 11.21 5.45
N ARG A 126 18.49 11.55 5.82
CA ARG A 126 18.99 12.93 5.77
C ARG A 126 20.38 13.03 5.15
N ILE A 127 20.62 14.11 4.41
CA ILE A 127 21.96 14.53 4.01
C ILE A 127 22.38 15.63 4.99
N ASN A 128 23.34 15.34 5.87
CA ASN A 128 23.80 16.30 6.87
C ASN A 128 24.63 17.42 6.21
N LYS A 129 24.73 18.57 6.88
CA LYS A 129 25.60 19.68 6.43
C LYS A 129 27.03 19.15 6.23
N ASN A 130 27.63 19.46 5.09
CA ASN A 130 28.96 19.01 4.66
C ASN A 130 29.08 17.52 4.31
N TYR A 131 27.97 16.76 4.25
CA TYR A 131 27.99 15.38 3.79
C TYR A 131 27.57 15.29 2.32
N LYS A 132 28.30 14.50 1.53
CA LYS A 132 27.93 14.20 0.13
C LYS A 132 26.74 13.23 0.04
N ASN A 133 26.62 12.33 1.01
CA ASN A 133 25.70 11.20 0.96
C ASN A 133 24.65 11.24 2.06
N ALA A 134 23.48 10.67 1.77
CA ALA A 134 22.41 10.53 2.74
C ALA A 134 22.69 9.40 3.74
N ARG A 135 22.11 9.54 4.93
CA ARG A 135 22.19 8.59 6.03
C ARG A 135 20.79 8.27 6.53
N PHE A 136 20.52 6.99 6.78
CA PHE A 136 19.27 6.51 7.34
C PHE A 136 19.39 6.29 8.85
N SER A 137 18.32 6.55 9.57
CA SER A 137 18.22 6.30 11.00
C SER A 137 16.78 6.04 11.39
N PHE A 138 16.56 5.28 12.45
CA PHE A 138 15.26 5.10 13.09
C PHE A 138 15.45 4.96 14.59
N ARG A 139 14.36 5.13 15.34
CA ARG A 139 14.34 4.96 16.80
C ARG A 139 13.11 4.16 17.19
N HIS A 140 13.23 3.35 18.24
CA HIS A 140 12.07 2.72 18.86
C HIS A 140 12.23 2.70 20.38
N ALA A 141 11.12 2.70 21.11
CA ALA A 141 11.15 2.56 22.56
C ALA A 141 11.65 1.16 22.96
N SER A 142 12.17 1.03 24.18
CA SER A 142 12.67 -0.26 24.69
C SER A 142 11.63 -1.39 24.69
N LYS A 143 10.34 -1.06 24.76
CA LYS A 143 9.23 -2.03 24.60
C LYS A 143 9.18 -2.71 23.23
N GLN A 144 9.78 -2.10 22.20
CA GLN A 144 9.87 -2.62 20.83
C GLN A 144 11.30 -3.09 20.51
N LYS A 145 12.05 -3.57 21.52
CA LYS A 145 13.45 -4.02 21.38
C LYS A 145 13.62 -5.07 20.30
N GLU A 146 12.79 -6.11 20.31
CA GLU A 146 12.86 -7.21 19.34
C GLU A 146 12.68 -6.68 17.90
N TYR A 147 11.66 -5.86 17.68
CA TYR A 147 11.41 -5.24 16.38
C TYR A 147 12.56 -4.31 15.93
N PHE A 148 13.11 -3.53 16.86
CA PHE A 148 14.27 -2.67 16.60
C PHE A 148 15.48 -3.48 16.09
N PHE A 149 15.83 -4.56 16.80
CA PHE A 149 16.98 -5.39 16.43
C PHE A 149 16.73 -6.17 15.13
N TRP A 150 15.50 -6.66 14.91
CA TRP A 150 15.13 -7.24 13.62
C TRP A 150 15.36 -6.23 12.47
N LYS A 151 14.83 -5.00 12.58
CA LYS A 151 14.96 -3.97 11.55
C LYS A 151 16.43 -3.63 11.28
N ARG A 152 17.22 -3.49 12.35
CA ARG A 152 18.67 -3.28 12.27
C ARG A 152 19.35 -4.43 11.53
N ASP A 153 19.04 -5.67 11.88
CA ASP A 153 19.70 -6.84 11.31
C ASP A 153 19.43 -7.01 9.82
N GLN A 154 18.27 -6.60 9.34
CA GLN A 154 17.98 -6.55 7.90
C GLN A 154 18.82 -5.49 7.17
N LEU A 155 19.17 -4.39 7.85
CA LEU A 155 19.89 -3.26 7.26
C LEU A 155 21.41 -3.39 7.40
N LYS A 156 21.89 -4.07 8.46
CA LYS A 156 23.31 -4.02 8.87
C LYS A 156 24.27 -4.50 7.79
N ALA A 157 23.92 -5.58 7.09
CA ALA A 157 24.80 -6.19 6.10
C ALA A 157 25.14 -5.24 4.95
N LYS A 158 24.19 -4.35 4.60
CA LYS A 158 24.33 -3.40 3.49
C LYS A 158 24.73 -2.01 3.95
N TYR A 159 24.16 -1.53 5.05
CA TYR A 159 24.19 -0.12 5.43
C TYR A 159 24.94 0.18 6.73
N SER A 160 25.47 -0.81 7.43
CA SER A 160 26.38 -0.57 8.56
C SER A 160 27.84 -0.60 8.10
N ALA A 161 28.73 -0.04 8.91
CA ALA A 161 30.17 -0.08 8.62
C ALA A 161 30.66 -1.54 8.67
N LYS A 162 31.59 -1.90 7.77
CA LYS A 162 32.30 -3.19 7.86
C LYS A 162 33.21 -3.15 9.10
N SER A 163 33.25 -4.28 9.81
CA SER A 163 33.90 -4.48 11.11
C SER A 163 35.32 -3.90 11.21
N GLY A 164 35.48 -2.90 12.07
CA GLY A 164 36.52 -2.87 13.09
C GLY A 164 35.85 -3.07 14.46
N LEU A 165 36.60 -3.46 15.49
CA LEU A 165 36.09 -3.90 16.81
C LEU A 165 35.13 -2.91 17.51
N ASP A 166 34.97 -1.67 17.04
CA ASP A 166 34.19 -0.61 17.71
C ASP A 166 33.08 0.07 16.87
N CYS A 167 32.70 -0.43 15.69
CA CYS A 167 31.68 0.25 14.89
C CYS A 167 30.24 -0.08 15.36
N LYS A 168 29.81 0.52 16.49
CA LYS A 168 28.42 0.43 16.96
C LYS A 168 27.52 1.30 16.07
N ASP A 169 26.67 0.66 15.26
CA ASP A 169 25.65 1.28 14.40
C ASP A 169 24.33 1.58 15.13
N TRP A 170 24.31 1.39 16.45
CA TRP A 170 23.18 1.69 17.32
C TRP A 170 23.61 2.13 18.71
N TRP A 171 22.74 2.81 19.44
CA TRP A 171 22.95 3.12 20.86
C TRP A 171 21.62 3.25 21.59
N GLU A 172 21.68 3.13 22.92
CA GLU A 172 20.56 3.40 23.81
C GLU A 172 20.61 4.88 24.22
N GLN A 173 19.48 5.55 24.11
CA GLN A 173 19.28 6.93 24.54
C GLN A 173 18.41 6.90 25.78
N THR A 174 18.97 7.30 26.92
CA THR A 174 18.20 7.54 28.14
C THR A 174 17.37 8.83 27.96
N PRO A 175 16.13 8.86 28.46
CA PRO A 175 15.31 10.07 28.38
C PRO A 175 16.02 11.22 29.10
N SER A 176 16.23 12.33 28.39
CA SER A 176 16.64 13.57 29.04
C SER A 176 15.47 14.15 29.86
N LYS A 177 15.75 14.93 30.92
CA LYS A 177 14.71 15.67 31.65
C LYS A 177 13.89 16.51 30.64
N GLY A 178 12.60 16.20 30.48
CA GLY A 178 11.69 16.90 29.57
C GLY A 178 11.36 16.19 28.25
N GLU A 179 11.95 15.02 27.94
CA GLU A 179 11.49 14.23 26.80
C GLU A 179 10.16 13.52 27.07
N PHE A 180 9.30 13.44 26.04
CA PHE A 180 8.14 12.56 26.06
C PHE A 180 8.59 11.09 26.09
N GLY A 181 8.24 10.42 27.20
CA GLY A 181 8.45 8.99 27.44
C GLY A 181 9.44 8.69 28.57
N LYS A 182 9.00 7.91 29.57
CA LYS A 182 9.82 7.49 30.73
C LYS A 182 10.79 6.34 30.42
N HIS A 183 10.76 5.80 29.20
CA HIS A 183 11.50 4.59 28.83
C HIS A 183 12.67 4.91 27.90
N PRO A 184 13.81 4.21 28.04
CA PRO A 184 14.93 4.36 27.11
C PRO A 184 14.53 4.00 25.69
N LYS A 185 15.21 4.62 24.73
CA LYS A 185 14.97 4.43 23.29
C LYS A 185 16.22 3.85 22.64
N PHE A 186 16.05 2.86 21.79
CA PHE A 186 17.13 2.40 20.92
C PHE A 186 17.14 3.22 19.64
N ARG A 187 18.32 3.63 19.20
CA ARG A 187 18.52 4.36 17.94
C ARG A 187 19.50 3.59 17.06
N TYR A 188 19.13 3.41 15.80
CA TYR A 188 19.99 2.89 14.75
C TYR A 188 20.42 4.03 13.83
N GLN A 189 21.64 3.95 13.31
CA GLN A 189 22.14 4.87 12.31
C GLN A 189 23.04 4.14 11.30
N SER A 190 22.72 4.27 10.02
CA SER A 190 23.52 3.71 8.95
C SER A 190 24.81 4.51 8.70
N ARG A 191 25.73 3.95 7.91
CA ARG A 191 26.72 4.73 7.17
C ARG A 191 26.02 5.65 6.17
N ALA A 192 26.67 6.76 5.82
CA ALA A 192 26.21 7.59 4.71
C ALA A 192 26.68 6.97 3.39
N CYS A 193 25.79 6.73 2.42
CA CYS A 193 26.20 6.12 1.15
C CYS A 193 25.39 6.59 -0.07
N PRO A 194 25.94 6.46 -1.30
CA PRO A 194 25.28 6.92 -2.53
C PRO A 194 23.90 6.31 -2.77
N GLU A 195 23.70 5.05 -2.40
CA GLU A 195 22.43 4.34 -2.58
C GLU A 195 21.31 4.97 -1.74
N LEU A 196 21.64 5.38 -0.50
CA LEU A 196 20.73 6.15 0.35
C LEU A 196 20.47 7.54 -0.24
N THR A 197 21.46 8.17 -0.90
CA THR A 197 21.28 9.44 -1.62
C THR A 197 20.29 9.31 -2.77
N MET A 198 20.33 8.19 -3.49
CA MET A 198 19.34 7.89 -4.54
C MET A 198 17.93 7.79 -3.96
N LEU A 199 17.74 7.03 -2.87
CA LEU A 199 16.44 6.96 -2.18
C LEU A 199 15.98 8.33 -1.67
N HIS A 200 16.90 9.16 -1.18
CA HIS A 200 16.60 10.52 -0.76
C HIS A 200 16.05 11.36 -1.92
N ALA A 201 16.59 11.24 -3.14
CA ALA A 201 16.07 11.94 -4.32
C ALA A 201 14.63 11.52 -4.70
N TYR A 202 14.23 10.27 -4.44
CA TYR A 202 12.86 9.77 -4.66
C TYR A 202 11.88 10.22 -3.57
N THR A 203 12.32 10.37 -2.34
CA THR A 203 11.46 10.64 -1.16
C THR A 203 11.42 12.11 -0.75
N HIS A 204 12.47 12.89 -1.05
CA HIS A 204 12.59 14.29 -0.64
C HIS A 204 12.46 15.29 -1.80
N LYS A 205 11.92 16.47 -1.51
CA LYS A 205 11.93 17.66 -2.38
C LYS A 205 12.52 18.82 -1.57
N ASN A 206 13.54 19.48 -2.10
CA ASN A 206 14.23 20.58 -1.40
C ASN A 206 14.72 20.20 0.01
N GLY A 207 15.23 18.96 0.17
CA GLY A 207 15.69 18.44 1.46
C GLY A 207 14.59 18.08 2.46
N LEU A 208 13.31 18.27 2.12
CA LEU A 208 12.17 17.92 2.96
C LEU A 208 11.47 16.66 2.44
N LEU A 209 11.09 15.77 3.35
CA LEU A 209 10.32 14.58 3.01
C LEU A 209 8.98 15.00 2.38
N LYS A 210 8.62 14.43 1.23
CA LYS A 210 7.40 14.79 0.51
C LYS A 210 6.71 13.56 -0.05
N ILE A 211 5.43 13.38 0.28
CA ILE A 211 4.62 12.27 -0.24
C ILE A 211 4.38 12.52 -1.73
N ARG A 212 4.94 11.63 -2.57
CA ARG A 212 4.89 11.73 -4.03
C ARG A 212 4.66 10.36 -4.63
N ARG A 213 3.91 10.33 -5.74
CA ARG A 213 3.58 9.08 -6.45
C ARG A 213 4.81 8.25 -6.81
N LYS A 214 5.92 8.88 -7.22
CA LYS A 214 7.17 8.19 -7.54
C LYS A 214 7.77 7.41 -6.37
N TRP A 215 7.65 7.93 -5.14
CA TRP A 215 8.06 7.22 -3.94
C TRP A 215 7.02 6.15 -3.59
N LEU A 216 5.74 6.51 -3.56
CA LEU A 216 4.69 5.58 -3.15
C LEU A 216 4.64 4.33 -4.04
N ASN A 217 4.87 4.47 -5.35
CA ASN A 217 4.95 3.35 -6.31
C ASN A 217 6.09 2.36 -6.01
N MET A 218 7.03 2.69 -5.13
CA MET A 218 8.12 1.80 -4.70
C MET A 218 7.75 1.00 -3.43
N LEU A 219 6.61 1.29 -2.81
CA LEU A 219 6.14 0.58 -1.62
C LEU A 219 5.65 -0.81 -2.01
N THR A 220 6.03 -1.80 -1.20
CA THR A 220 5.49 -3.17 -1.25
C THR A 220 4.58 -3.41 -0.06
N ALA A 221 3.91 -4.57 -0.05
CA ALA A 221 3.17 -5.04 1.12
C ALA A 221 4.08 -5.10 2.37
N GLN A 222 5.36 -5.45 2.21
CA GLN A 222 6.35 -5.35 3.29
C GLN A 222 6.57 -3.90 3.75
N SER A 223 6.69 -2.93 2.85
CA SER A 223 6.79 -1.52 3.23
C SER A 223 5.56 -1.04 4.01
N LEU A 224 4.36 -1.49 3.64
CA LEU A 224 3.12 -1.20 4.38
C LEU A 224 3.10 -1.85 5.76
N ALA A 225 3.61 -3.09 5.88
CA ALA A 225 3.75 -3.76 7.17
C ALA A 225 4.70 -3.00 8.10
N ILE A 226 5.83 -2.51 7.58
CA ILE A 226 6.76 -1.65 8.34
C ILE A 226 6.08 -0.36 8.77
N TRP A 227 5.35 0.30 7.86
CA TRP A 227 4.63 1.52 8.21
C TRP A 227 3.57 1.28 9.31
N TRP A 228 2.84 0.17 9.23
CA TRP A 228 1.88 -0.23 10.27
C TRP A 228 2.57 -0.55 11.61
N CYS A 229 3.69 -1.25 11.56
CA CYS A 229 4.50 -1.55 12.74
C CYS A 229 5.05 -0.29 13.42
N ASP A 230 5.44 0.72 12.66
CA ASP A 230 5.91 2.00 13.18
C ASP A 230 4.73 2.82 13.74
N ASP A 231 3.86 3.32 12.86
CA ASP A 231 2.84 4.33 13.19
C ASP A 231 1.39 3.84 13.06
N GLY A 232 1.17 2.60 12.64
CA GLY A 232 -0.16 1.98 12.63
C GLY A 232 -0.62 1.58 14.03
N SER A 233 -1.93 1.68 14.26
CA SER A 233 -2.56 1.29 15.51
C SER A 233 -4.02 0.90 15.29
N LEU A 234 -4.46 -0.12 16.05
CA LEU A 234 -5.88 -0.46 16.18
C LEU A 234 -6.52 0.46 17.23
N VAL A 235 -7.62 1.09 16.85
CA VAL A 235 -8.36 1.98 17.73
C VAL A 235 -9.10 1.16 18.78
N LYS A 236 -8.90 1.50 20.06
CA LYS A 236 -9.43 0.74 21.20
C LYS A 236 -10.94 0.54 21.09
N ASN A 237 -11.41 -0.68 21.35
CA ASN A 237 -12.83 -1.06 21.33
C ASN A 237 -13.56 -0.80 20.01
N THR A 238 -12.83 -0.64 18.91
CA THR A 238 -13.41 -0.50 17.58
C THR A 238 -12.74 -1.47 16.61
N GLN A 239 -13.31 -1.57 15.42
CA GLN A 239 -12.71 -2.30 14.29
C GLN A 239 -12.12 -1.31 13.29
N GLN A 240 -11.51 -0.24 13.80
CA GLN A 240 -10.90 0.83 13.01
C GLN A 240 -9.38 0.84 13.19
N GLY A 241 -8.68 1.19 12.11
CA GLY A 241 -7.24 1.40 12.10
C GLY A 241 -6.91 2.89 11.97
N VAL A 242 -5.78 3.30 12.53
CA VAL A 242 -5.26 4.66 12.37
C VAL A 242 -3.75 4.61 12.15
N PHE A 243 -3.25 5.47 11.27
CA PHE A 243 -1.85 5.81 11.15
C PHE A 243 -1.60 7.16 11.79
N CYS A 244 -0.64 7.22 12.72
CA CYS A 244 -0.19 8.45 13.37
C CYS A 244 0.71 9.27 12.45
N THR A 245 0.14 9.86 11.40
CA THR A 245 0.85 10.60 10.36
C THR A 245 1.11 12.08 10.71
N ASP A 246 1.38 12.34 11.99
CA ASP A 246 1.38 13.66 12.61
C ASP A 246 2.47 14.61 12.04
N SER A 247 3.45 14.05 11.31
CA SER A 247 4.56 14.77 10.64
C SER A 247 4.27 15.22 9.21
N PHE A 248 3.17 14.75 8.60
CA PHE A 248 2.84 15.03 7.20
C PHE A 248 1.81 16.17 7.07
N SER A 249 1.92 16.96 6.00
CA SER A 249 0.94 17.99 5.69
C SER A 249 -0.39 17.39 5.23
N LEU A 250 -1.50 18.14 5.36
CA LEU A 250 -2.81 17.73 4.83
C LEU A 250 -2.72 17.33 3.34
N LYS A 251 -2.02 18.12 2.53
CA LYS A 251 -1.81 17.82 1.10
C LYS A 251 -1.08 16.51 0.85
N ASP A 252 -0.11 16.17 1.70
CA ASP A 252 0.59 14.88 1.63
C ASP A 252 -0.36 13.71 1.95
N LEU A 253 -1.21 13.88 2.96
CA LEU A 253 -2.19 12.86 3.35
C LEU A 253 -3.31 12.69 2.33
N GLU A 254 -3.75 13.74 1.65
CA GLU A 254 -4.70 13.62 0.53
C GLU A 254 -4.12 12.83 -0.65
N VAL A 255 -2.81 12.98 -0.91
CA VAL A 255 -2.12 12.14 -1.92
C VAL A 255 -2.06 10.70 -1.45
N LEU A 256 -1.75 10.47 -0.17
CA LEU A 256 -1.66 9.14 0.42
C LEU A 256 -3.02 8.43 0.44
N ASP A 257 -4.08 9.13 0.81
CA ASP A 257 -5.46 8.64 0.83
C ASP A 257 -5.91 8.15 -0.55
N ARG A 258 -5.75 9.00 -1.57
CA ARG A 258 -6.03 8.63 -2.97
C ARG A 258 -5.15 7.48 -3.44
N TYR A 259 -3.91 7.41 -2.97
CA TYR A 259 -2.98 6.33 -3.30
C TYR A 259 -3.44 4.99 -2.71
N MET A 260 -3.77 4.96 -1.43
CA MET A 260 -4.27 3.76 -0.73
C MET A 260 -5.49 3.18 -1.42
N LYS A 261 -6.46 4.03 -1.77
CA LYS A 261 -7.65 3.59 -2.49
C LYS A 261 -7.36 3.06 -3.88
N LYS A 262 -6.56 3.79 -4.68
CA LYS A 262 -6.33 3.44 -6.10
C LYS A 262 -5.38 2.26 -6.32
N VAL A 263 -4.40 2.07 -5.44
CA VAL A 263 -3.35 1.05 -5.64
C VAL A 263 -3.59 -0.19 -4.81
N TRP A 264 -4.01 0.01 -3.56
CA TRP A 264 -4.17 -1.09 -2.60
C TRP A 264 -5.63 -1.47 -2.40
N GLY A 265 -6.59 -0.73 -2.97
CA GLY A 265 -8.01 -0.99 -2.78
C GLY A 265 -8.48 -0.78 -1.33
N ILE A 266 -7.72 -0.01 -0.54
CA ILE A 266 -8.01 0.28 0.87
C ILE A 266 -8.55 1.70 0.97
N SER A 267 -9.81 1.85 1.40
CA SER A 267 -10.37 3.18 1.64
C SER A 267 -9.85 3.74 2.95
N THR A 268 -9.35 4.97 2.90
CA THR A 268 -8.92 5.71 4.08
C THR A 268 -9.67 7.04 4.20
N LYS A 269 -9.48 7.73 5.32
CA LYS A 269 -9.99 9.09 5.54
C LYS A 269 -9.00 9.91 6.34
N VAL A 270 -8.71 11.12 5.88
CA VAL A 270 -7.89 12.07 6.64
C VAL A 270 -8.77 12.74 7.69
N ARG A 271 -8.32 12.75 8.95
CA ARG A 271 -9.05 13.38 10.06
C ARG A 271 -8.12 14.27 10.89
N PRO A 272 -8.60 15.42 11.37
CA PRO A 272 -7.83 16.24 12.30
C PRO A 272 -7.64 15.50 13.63
N HIS A 273 -6.45 15.62 14.19
CA HIS A 273 -6.10 15.21 15.53
C HIS A 273 -5.65 16.45 16.29
N ARG A 274 -6.45 16.88 17.27
CA ARG A 274 -6.13 18.05 18.10
C ARG A 274 -5.26 17.59 19.26
N ILE A 275 -4.08 18.19 19.37
CA ILE A 275 -3.25 18.07 20.57
C ILE A 275 -3.55 19.28 21.46
N SER A 276 -4.08 19.03 22.65
CA SER A 276 -4.04 19.99 23.75
C SER A 276 -2.58 20.06 24.26
N ASN A 277 -1.99 21.27 24.29
CA ASN A 277 -0.60 21.55 24.69
C ASN A 277 0.47 21.20 23.64
N ALA A 278 0.36 21.77 22.43
CA ALA A 278 1.38 21.59 21.40
C ALA A 278 2.61 22.51 21.65
N PRO A 279 3.85 22.00 21.53
CA PRO A 279 5.04 22.85 21.54
C PRO A 279 5.06 23.79 20.33
N SER A 280 5.70 24.95 20.50
CA SER A 280 5.64 26.16 19.65
C SER A 280 6.05 26.01 18.18
N ALA A 281 6.50 24.84 17.73
CA ALA A 281 7.15 24.58 16.44
C ALA A 281 6.28 23.85 15.40
N ALA A 282 4.96 23.86 15.53
CA ALA A 282 4.09 23.09 14.64
C ALA A 282 3.56 23.88 13.43
N PRO A 283 3.15 23.18 12.36
CA PRO A 283 3.09 23.76 11.01
C PRO A 283 1.89 24.66 10.71
N GLU A 284 0.89 24.75 11.58
CA GLU A 284 -0.21 25.71 11.45
C GLU A 284 -0.77 25.98 12.86
N LYS A 285 -0.60 27.21 13.35
CA LYS A 285 -1.28 27.70 14.55
C LYS A 285 -2.58 28.36 14.12
N ASP A 286 -3.68 28.00 14.77
CA ASP A 286 -4.87 28.83 14.75
C ASP A 286 -4.54 30.15 15.48
N PRO A 287 -4.70 31.33 14.85
CA PRO A 287 -4.40 32.61 15.49
C PRO A 287 -5.22 32.88 16.76
N LYS A 288 -6.26 32.10 17.06
CA LYS A 288 -7.10 32.22 18.26
C LYS A 288 -6.98 31.03 19.24
N SER A 289 -6.09 30.05 19.00
CA SER A 289 -5.95 28.88 19.88
C SER A 289 -4.50 28.36 19.91
N SER A 290 -4.00 28.03 21.11
CA SER A 290 -2.72 27.33 21.33
C SER A 290 -2.71 25.87 20.84
N SER A 291 -3.76 25.43 20.14
CA SER A 291 -3.86 24.09 19.57
C SER A 291 -3.23 24.02 18.18
N VAL A 292 -2.47 22.95 17.96
CA VAL A 292 -1.96 22.60 16.64
C VAL A 292 -2.85 21.49 16.11
N THR A 293 -3.41 21.72 14.93
CA THR A 293 -4.14 20.67 14.23
C THR A 293 -3.15 19.83 13.44
N GLN A 294 -2.94 18.60 13.91
CA GLN A 294 -2.27 17.56 13.12
C GLN A 294 -3.33 16.74 12.38
N TYR A 295 -2.91 15.88 11.46
CA TYR A 295 -3.82 15.04 10.68
C TYR A 295 -3.36 13.59 10.70
N ARG A 296 -4.33 12.70 10.85
CA ARG A 296 -4.13 11.24 10.84
C ARG A 296 -4.91 10.59 9.72
N LEU A 297 -4.39 9.47 9.22
CA LEU A 297 -5.03 8.66 8.21
C LEU A 297 -5.77 7.49 8.87
N TRP A 298 -7.07 7.39 8.64
CA TRP A 298 -7.94 6.39 9.27
C TRP A 298 -8.41 5.35 8.27
N ILE A 299 -8.48 4.09 8.70
CA ILE A 299 -9.22 3.02 8.02
C ILE A 299 -10.50 2.78 8.84
N ASP A 300 -11.60 3.37 8.38
CA ASP A 300 -12.85 3.43 9.14
C ASP A 300 -13.71 2.16 9.04
N SER A 301 -13.64 1.47 7.90
CA SER A 301 -14.41 0.26 7.64
C SER A 301 -13.67 -0.97 8.16
N ARG A 302 -14.39 -1.84 8.88
CA ARG A 302 -13.90 -3.16 9.28
C ARG A 302 -13.40 -3.94 8.07
N GLN A 303 -14.16 -3.94 6.97
CA GLN A 303 -13.82 -4.68 5.76
C GLN A 303 -12.51 -4.19 5.16
N ASP A 304 -12.30 -2.87 5.07
CA ASP A 304 -11.05 -2.32 4.55
C ASP A 304 -9.88 -2.51 5.51
N LEU A 305 -10.13 -2.50 6.83
CA LEU A 305 -9.11 -2.84 7.82
C LEU A 305 -8.69 -4.30 7.72
N GLU A 306 -9.63 -5.24 7.65
CA GLU A 306 -9.30 -6.65 7.48
C GLU A 306 -8.55 -6.91 6.17
N LYS A 307 -8.96 -6.27 5.06
CA LYS A 307 -8.23 -6.35 3.78
C LYS A 307 -6.79 -5.84 3.94
N PHE A 308 -6.61 -4.70 4.61
CA PHE A 308 -5.30 -4.15 4.86
C PHE A 308 -4.44 -5.07 5.75
N LEU A 309 -5.01 -5.62 6.83
CA LEU A 309 -4.31 -6.54 7.72
C LEU A 309 -3.92 -7.82 7.00
N ARG A 310 -4.82 -8.43 6.21
CA ARG A 310 -4.53 -9.58 5.34
C ARG A 310 -3.35 -9.33 4.41
N LEU A 311 -3.28 -8.14 3.83
CA LEU A 311 -2.21 -7.74 2.93
C LEU A 311 -0.84 -7.70 3.63
N ILE A 312 -0.79 -7.24 4.90
CA ILE A 312 0.48 -7.04 5.62
C ILE A 312 0.87 -8.21 6.53
N LEU A 313 -0.07 -9.08 6.90
CA LEU A 313 0.14 -10.18 7.85
C LEU A 313 1.37 -11.04 7.48
N PRO A 314 1.55 -11.51 6.23
CA PRO A 314 2.71 -12.31 5.84
C PRO A 314 4.07 -11.61 6.01
N HIS A 315 4.06 -10.28 6.24
CA HIS A 315 5.25 -9.45 6.35
C HIS A 315 5.49 -8.92 7.77
N ILE A 316 4.69 -9.32 8.77
CA ILE A 316 4.95 -8.96 10.17
C ILE A 316 6.15 -9.76 10.67
N PRO A 317 7.25 -9.09 11.06
CA PRO A 317 8.53 -9.79 11.15
C PRO A 317 8.80 -10.48 12.49
N VAL A 318 8.17 -10.02 13.56
CA VAL A 318 8.46 -10.43 14.94
C VAL A 318 7.17 -10.61 15.73
N LEU A 319 7.16 -11.54 16.67
CA LEU A 319 5.98 -11.89 17.46
C LEU A 319 5.50 -10.69 18.29
N SER A 320 6.44 -9.90 18.86
CA SER A 320 6.12 -8.69 19.63
C SER A 320 5.39 -7.59 18.85
N MET A 321 5.24 -7.69 17.53
CA MET A 321 4.46 -6.74 16.71
C MET A 321 3.11 -7.29 16.26
N VAL A 322 2.85 -8.59 16.45
CA VAL A 322 1.61 -9.25 16.03
C VAL A 322 0.39 -8.63 16.69
N TYR A 323 0.51 -8.16 17.95
CA TYR A 323 -0.59 -7.51 18.65
C TYR A 323 -1.20 -6.34 17.87
N LYS A 324 -0.42 -5.62 17.04
CA LYS A 324 -0.94 -4.52 16.21
C LYS A 324 -1.87 -4.99 15.08
N THR A 325 -1.91 -6.28 14.77
CA THR A 325 -2.77 -6.89 13.75
C THR A 325 -3.90 -7.75 14.36
N THR A 326 -3.91 -7.91 15.68
CA THR A 326 -4.89 -8.74 16.38
C THR A 326 -6.23 -8.01 16.57
N LEU A 327 -7.17 -8.26 15.66
CA LEU A 327 -8.57 -7.85 15.85
C LEU A 327 -9.22 -8.69 16.96
N LEU A 328 -10.05 -8.02 17.76
CA LEU A 328 -10.82 -8.66 18.82
C LEU A 328 -12.30 -8.65 18.46
N PHE A 329 -12.91 -9.83 18.58
CA PHE A 329 -14.32 -10.06 18.33
C PHE A 329 -15.02 -10.50 19.61
N ASN A 330 -16.26 -10.05 19.80
CA ASN A 330 -17.10 -10.53 20.89
C ASN A 330 -17.58 -11.96 20.62
N ASP A 331 -17.78 -12.28 19.34
CA ASP A 331 -18.15 -13.61 18.85
C ASP A 331 -16.94 -14.56 18.91
N PRO A 332 -17.01 -15.68 19.66
CA PRO A 332 -15.93 -16.65 19.77
C PRO A 332 -15.55 -17.33 18.44
N GLU A 333 -16.53 -17.62 17.57
CA GLU A 333 -16.28 -18.28 16.29
C GLU A 333 -15.55 -17.33 15.33
N LEU A 334 -15.98 -16.07 15.26
CA LEU A 334 -15.26 -15.04 14.50
C LEU A 334 -13.85 -14.82 15.04
N GLN A 335 -13.69 -14.84 16.37
CA GLN A 335 -12.38 -14.74 16.99
C GLN A 335 -11.49 -15.91 16.59
N GLN A 336 -12.00 -17.14 16.64
CA GLN A 336 -11.23 -18.33 16.28
C GLN A 336 -10.89 -18.35 14.79
N ARG A 337 -11.82 -17.93 13.92
CA ARG A 337 -11.58 -17.78 12.48
C ARG A 337 -10.43 -16.80 12.21
N TRP A 338 -10.43 -15.64 12.87
CA TRP A 338 -9.36 -14.66 12.73
C TRP A 338 -8.02 -15.19 13.24
N ILE A 339 -7.99 -15.90 14.37
CA ILE A 339 -6.78 -16.56 14.89
C ILE A 339 -6.22 -17.55 13.86
N SER A 340 -7.08 -18.40 13.28
CA SER A 340 -6.66 -19.37 12.26
C SER A 340 -6.13 -18.69 11.00
N GLU A 341 -6.74 -17.58 10.58
CA GLU A 341 -6.29 -16.79 9.44
C GLU A 341 -4.92 -16.14 9.68
N MET A 342 -4.73 -15.59 10.89
CA MET A 342 -3.44 -15.06 11.32
C MET A 342 -2.37 -16.15 11.36
N ALA A 343 -2.64 -17.31 11.98
CA ALA A 343 -1.70 -18.42 12.05
C ALA A 343 -1.33 -18.97 10.66
N SER A 344 -2.28 -19.00 9.73
CA SER A 344 -2.01 -19.39 8.34
C SER A 344 -1.13 -18.38 7.60
N SER A 345 -1.30 -17.08 7.88
CA SER A 345 -0.56 -16.01 7.20
C SER A 345 0.82 -15.78 7.82
N LEU A 346 0.95 -16.03 9.12
CA LEU A 346 2.16 -15.88 9.93
C LEU A 346 2.79 -17.25 10.16
N SER A 347 3.13 -17.97 9.08
CA SER A 347 3.63 -19.36 9.16
C SER A 347 4.93 -19.52 9.94
N GLN A 348 5.64 -18.43 10.21
CA GLN A 348 6.83 -18.39 11.07
C GLN A 348 6.52 -18.50 12.57
N PHE A 349 5.26 -18.35 12.99
CA PHE A 349 4.83 -18.46 14.39
C PHE A 349 3.85 -19.61 14.54
N SER A 350 3.95 -20.32 15.65
CA SER A 350 2.99 -21.38 16.00
C SER A 350 1.62 -20.78 16.30
N LYS A 351 0.57 -21.57 16.05
CA LYS A 351 -0.81 -21.19 16.41
C LYS A 351 -0.94 -20.83 17.90
N GLN A 352 -0.23 -21.55 18.76
CA GLN A 352 -0.22 -21.30 20.21
C GLN A 352 0.36 -19.92 20.55
N GLU A 353 1.44 -19.49 19.90
CA GLU A 353 2.00 -18.14 20.09
C GLU A 353 0.99 -17.06 19.70
N ILE A 354 0.27 -17.25 18.58
CA ILE A 354 -0.77 -16.30 18.15
C ILE A 354 -1.94 -16.25 19.15
N GLU A 355 -2.38 -17.41 19.65
CA GLU A 355 -3.42 -17.50 20.69
C GLU A 355 -3.01 -16.79 21.97
N ASN A 356 -1.74 -16.94 22.40
CA ASN A 356 -1.19 -16.24 23.55
C ASN A 356 -1.21 -14.72 23.36
N VAL A 357 -0.80 -14.21 22.20
CA VAL A 357 -0.86 -12.77 21.87
C VAL A 357 -2.30 -12.25 21.94
N VAL A 358 -3.28 -13.02 21.47
CA VAL A 358 -4.70 -12.66 21.55
C VAL A 358 -5.17 -12.60 23.00
N ALA A 359 -4.79 -13.58 23.83
CA ALA A 359 -5.13 -13.62 25.25
C ALA A 359 -4.53 -12.42 26.01
N GLU A 360 -3.25 -12.12 25.81
CA GLU A 360 -2.57 -10.96 26.41
C GLU A 360 -3.23 -9.64 26.03
N ARG A 361 -3.63 -9.49 24.76
CA ARG A 361 -4.32 -8.30 24.28
C ARG A 361 -5.70 -8.15 24.92
N LYS A 362 -6.46 -9.24 25.05
CA LYS A 362 -7.75 -9.26 25.78
C LYS A 362 -7.55 -8.84 27.25
N ALA A 363 -6.54 -9.40 27.92
CA ALA A 363 -6.22 -9.06 29.31
C ALA A 363 -5.85 -7.58 29.49
N THR A 364 -4.98 -7.04 28.62
CA THR A 364 -4.54 -5.64 28.65
C THR A 364 -5.72 -4.68 28.52
N LEU A 365 -6.68 -4.97 27.64
CA LEU A 365 -7.87 -4.14 27.48
C LEU A 365 -8.85 -4.28 28.66
N LYS A 366 -8.96 -5.47 29.26
CA LYS A 366 -9.79 -5.67 30.47
C LYS A 366 -9.21 -4.87 31.66
N ASN A 367 -7.90 -4.92 31.86
CA ASN A 367 -7.20 -4.19 32.92
C ASN A 367 -7.32 -2.68 32.73
N PHE A 368 -7.25 -2.19 31.49
CA PHE A 368 -7.51 -0.79 31.19
C PHE A 368 -8.94 -0.39 31.55
N ARG A 369 -9.94 -1.24 31.23
CA ARG A 369 -11.35 -0.99 31.59
C ARG A 369 -11.56 -0.94 33.11
N SER A 370 -10.93 -1.85 33.88
CA SER A 370 -11.07 -1.84 35.33
C SER A 370 -10.42 -0.60 35.95
N GLN A 371 -9.24 -0.19 35.48
CA GLN A 371 -8.57 1.04 35.93
C GLN A 371 -9.40 2.30 35.64
N THR A 372 -10.00 2.42 34.45
CA THR A 372 -10.87 3.56 34.11
C THR A 372 -12.18 3.58 34.91
N LYS A 373 -12.69 2.43 35.36
CA LYS A 373 -13.86 2.39 36.24
C LYS A 373 -13.50 2.87 37.64
N THR A 374 -12.41 2.35 38.20
CA THR A 374 -11.93 2.76 39.53
C THR A 374 -11.51 4.23 39.60
N GLU A 375 -10.95 4.82 38.53
CA GLU A 375 -10.63 6.26 38.49
C GLU A 375 -11.89 7.14 38.42
N ASN A 376 -12.93 6.70 37.72
CA ASN A 376 -14.19 7.44 37.63
C ASN A 376 -15.08 7.27 38.87
N ASP A 377 -14.92 6.18 39.63
CA ASP A 377 -15.64 5.94 40.87
C ASP A 377 -15.06 6.72 42.07
N ILE A 378 -13.86 7.31 41.94
CA ILE A 378 -13.20 8.14 42.98
C ILE A 378 -13.60 9.62 42.88
N VAL A 379 -14.29 10.04 41.82
CA VAL A 379 -14.71 11.44 41.61
C VAL A 379 -16.24 11.57 41.59
N GLN A 380 -16.87 11.31 42.74
CA GLN A 380 -18.10 12.01 43.11
C GLN A 380 -18.10 12.26 44.63
N PRO A 381 -17.64 13.43 45.11
CA PRO A 381 -18.10 13.89 46.40
C PRO A 381 -19.61 14.12 46.29
N LYS A 382 -20.37 13.37 47.09
CA LYS A 382 -21.80 13.66 47.33
C LYS A 382 -21.87 15.11 47.82
N ILE A 383 -22.51 15.98 47.03
CA ILE A 383 -22.96 17.30 47.48
C ILE A 383 -24.36 17.13 48.05
#